data_AF-A0A7V0QMA0-F1
#
_entry.id   AF-A0A7V0QMA0-F1
#
_cell.length_a   1.000
_cell.length_b   1.000
_cell.length_c   1.000
_cell.angle_alpha   90.00
_cell.angle_beta   90.00
_cell.angle_gamma   90.00
#
_symmetry.space_group_name_H-M   'P 1'
#
loop_
_entity.id
_entity.type
_entity.pdbx_description
1 polymer ?
#
loop_
_entity_poly.entity_id
_entity_poly.type
_entity_poly.pdbx_seq_one_letter_code
_entity_poly.pdbx_strand_id
1 'polypeptide(L)'
;MNFLDYVILALLILFLVRGIWIGATRQILSLVGLVAGFWGASSYYGLFARSLASKIPAWPYPGLTVYVVLFFVIWGLFAFLGFIFSRMFQKTPLVWADRLLGGSIGLLKTVLVAVILISVLTIFLPPKSPVLRESRLAPYVQVGASMIIKATPRKVKILFEKKRKELLDYWYKKEKLQKVKRSTTATSTETCRSYV
;
A
#
# COMPACT_ATOMS: atom_id res chain seq x y z
N MET A 1 4.91 -24.32 -10.25
CA MET A 1 4.38 -23.18 -9.48
C MET A 1 5.48 -22.76 -8.53
N ASN A 2 6.01 -21.56 -8.69
CA ASN A 2 7.10 -21.06 -7.86
C ASN A 2 6.61 -20.77 -6.43
N PHE A 3 7.53 -20.71 -5.47
CA PHE A 3 7.22 -20.29 -4.09
C PHE A 3 6.43 -18.97 -4.06
N LEU A 4 6.77 -18.04 -4.97
CA LEU A 4 6.07 -16.77 -5.15
C LEU A 4 4.59 -16.93 -5.54
N ASP A 5 4.28 -17.92 -6.39
CA ASP A 5 2.91 -18.20 -6.81
C ASP A 5 2.07 -18.72 -5.63
N TYR A 6 2.65 -19.58 -4.77
CA TYR A 6 2.00 -20.07 -3.55
C TYR A 6 1.75 -18.95 -2.54
N VAL A 7 2.69 -18.01 -2.38
CA VAL A 7 2.51 -16.85 -1.49
C VAL A 7 1.39 -15.94 -1.98
N ILE A 8 1.35 -15.65 -3.29
CA ILE A 8 0.27 -14.84 -3.88
C ILE A 8 -1.08 -15.54 -3.74
N LEU A 9 -1.13 -16.85 -4.00
CA LEU A 9 -2.36 -17.63 -3.86
C LEU A 9 -2.86 -17.65 -2.40
N ALA A 10 -1.95 -17.84 -1.44
CA ALA A 10 -2.26 -17.80 -0.02
C ALA A 10 -2.82 -16.43 0.37
N LEU A 11 -2.20 -15.33 -0.06
CA LEU A 11 -2.71 -13.98 0.17
C LEU A 11 -4.10 -13.80 -0.45
N LEU A 12 -4.31 -14.27 -1.68
CA LEU A 12 -5.59 -14.16 -2.36
C LEU A 12 -6.70 -14.84 -1.60
N ILE A 13 -6.49 -16.08 -1.18
CA ILE A 13 -7.48 -16.83 -0.39
C ILE A 13 -7.71 -16.12 0.95
N LEU A 14 -6.65 -15.71 1.65
CA LEU A 14 -6.74 -15.10 2.98
C LEU A 14 -7.52 -13.78 2.94
N PHE A 15 -7.23 -12.91 1.99
CA PHE A 15 -7.93 -11.62 1.84
C PHE A 15 -9.33 -11.76 1.24
N LEU A 16 -9.58 -12.75 0.36
CA LEU A 16 -10.91 -13.05 -0.14
C LEU A 16 -11.82 -13.57 0.99
N VAL A 17 -11.38 -14.61 1.71
CA VAL A 17 -12.13 -15.20 2.82
C VAL A 17 -12.36 -14.17 3.91
N ARG A 18 -11.31 -13.42 4.30
CA ARG A 18 -11.43 -12.34 5.28
C ARG A 18 -12.38 -11.24 4.79
N GLY A 19 -12.37 -10.92 3.50
CA GLY A 19 -13.25 -9.92 2.90
C GLY A 19 -14.72 -10.31 3.00
N ILE A 20 -15.02 -11.57 2.67
CA ILE A 20 -16.37 -12.16 2.76
C ILE A 20 -16.83 -12.26 4.22
N TRP A 21 -15.96 -12.66 5.15
CA TRP A 21 -16.30 -12.77 6.57
C TRP A 21 -16.55 -11.44 7.26
N ILE A 22 -15.80 -10.40 6.90
CA ILE A 22 -15.93 -9.07 7.53
C ILE A 22 -17.11 -8.29 6.94
N GLY A 23 -17.43 -8.47 5.65
CA GLY A 23 -18.45 -7.70 4.92
C GLY A 23 -17.96 -6.31 4.48
N ALA A 24 -18.58 -5.75 3.44
CA ALA A 24 -18.20 -4.45 2.88
C ALA A 24 -18.46 -3.31 3.87
N THR A 25 -19.63 -3.31 4.50
CA THR A 25 -20.06 -2.24 5.42
C THR A 25 -19.05 -2.02 6.54
N ARG A 26 -18.58 -3.10 7.18
CA ARG A 26 -17.60 -3.01 8.27
C ARG A 26 -16.23 -2.54 7.78
N GLN A 27 -15.83 -2.91 6.56
CA GLN A 27 -14.59 -2.43 5.94
C GLN A 27 -14.66 -0.92 5.62
N ILE A 28 -15.76 -0.47 5.03
CA ILE A 28 -15.97 0.94 4.67
C ILE A 28 -16.06 1.80 5.94
N LEU A 29 -16.83 1.38 6.95
CA LEU A 29 -16.96 2.15 8.19
C LEU A 29 -15.65 2.20 8.97
N SER A 30 -14.85 1.12 8.96
CA SER A 30 -13.50 1.16 9.52
C SER A 30 -12.58 2.12 8.75
N LEU A 31 -12.69 2.21 7.42
CA LEU A 31 -11.92 3.16 6.60
C LEU A 31 -12.34 4.61 6.87
N VAL A 32 -13.64 4.87 6.93
CA VAL A 32 -14.19 6.18 7.32
C VAL A 32 -13.72 6.54 8.73
N GLY A 33 -13.78 5.60 9.67
CA GLY A 33 -13.28 5.78 11.02
C GLY A 33 -11.79 6.08 11.09
N LEU A 34 -10.99 5.52 10.19
CA LEU A 34 -9.56 5.80 10.12
C LEU A 34 -9.32 7.27 9.72
N VAL A 35 -10.04 7.75 8.69
CA VAL A 35 -9.93 9.13 8.20
C VAL A 35 -10.51 10.12 9.21
N ALA A 36 -11.70 9.82 9.75
CA ALA A 36 -12.35 10.63 10.78
C ALA A 36 -11.55 10.66 12.08
N GLY A 37 -10.93 9.54 12.46
CA GLY A 37 -10.03 9.46 13.61
C GLY A 37 -8.78 10.29 13.42
N PHE A 38 -8.15 10.23 12.25
CA PHE A 38 -6.99 11.07 11.94
C PHE A 38 -7.35 12.56 11.97
N TRP A 39 -8.46 12.95 11.33
CA TRP A 39 -8.93 14.34 11.33
C TRP A 39 -9.29 14.78 12.76
N GLY A 40 -10.15 14.02 13.44
CA GLY A 40 -10.62 14.35 14.79
C GLY A 40 -9.48 14.41 15.80
N ALA A 41 -8.57 13.45 15.80
CA ALA A 41 -7.37 13.53 16.63
C ALA A 41 -6.57 14.80 16.32
N SER A 42 -6.38 15.14 15.04
CA SER A 42 -5.64 16.34 14.63
C SER A 42 -6.33 17.65 15.03
N SER A 43 -7.66 17.69 15.11
CA SER A 43 -8.39 18.88 15.55
C SER A 43 -8.47 19.01 17.08
N TYR A 44 -8.65 17.91 17.80
CA TYR A 44 -8.94 17.93 19.23
C TYR A 44 -7.72 17.67 20.13
N TYR A 45 -6.60 17.15 19.63
CA TYR A 45 -5.45 16.80 20.48
C TYR A 45 -4.94 17.98 21.30
N GLY A 46 -4.90 19.19 20.75
CA GLY A 46 -4.37 20.37 21.46
C GLY A 46 -5.17 20.73 22.71
N LEU A 47 -6.48 20.53 22.67
CA LEU A 47 -7.40 20.85 23.77
C LEU A 47 -7.22 19.85 24.92
N PHE A 48 -7.14 18.56 24.59
CA PHE A 48 -6.95 17.48 25.56
C PHE A 48 -5.50 17.38 26.07
N ALA A 49 -4.50 17.72 25.24
CA ALA A 49 -3.09 17.70 25.62
C ALA A 49 -2.77 18.73 26.71
N ARG A 50 -3.39 19.91 26.65
CA ARG A 50 -3.24 20.94 27.70
C ARG A 50 -3.81 20.46 29.04
N SER A 51 -4.98 19.84 29.03
CA SER A 51 -5.62 19.27 30.22
C SER A 51 -4.84 18.08 30.80
N LEU A 52 -4.19 17.28 29.94
CA LEU A 52 -3.36 16.16 30.38
C LEU A 52 -2.04 16.66 30.98
N ALA A 53 -1.39 17.63 30.33
CA ALA A 53 -0.14 18.23 30.82
C ALA A 53 -0.33 18.97 32.15
N SER A 54 -1.49 19.59 32.38
CA SER A 54 -1.78 20.25 33.66
C SER A 54 -2.06 19.26 34.79
N LYS A 55 -2.67 18.11 34.51
CA LYS A 55 -2.96 17.07 35.51
C LYS A 55 -1.76 16.18 35.82
N ILE A 56 -0.90 15.92 34.82
CA ILE A 56 0.26 15.02 34.96
C ILE A 56 1.49 15.68 34.31
N PRO A 57 2.16 16.60 35.02
CA PRO A 57 3.28 17.36 34.47
C PRO A 57 4.50 16.50 34.09
N ALA A 58 4.66 15.35 34.74
CA ALA A 58 5.80 14.44 34.52
C ALA A 58 5.64 13.51 33.31
N TRP A 59 4.51 13.56 32.58
CA TRP A 59 4.24 12.62 31.49
C TRP A 59 5.04 12.97 30.22
N PRO A 60 5.83 12.04 29.66
CA PRO A 60 6.57 12.29 28.43
C PRO A 60 5.62 12.37 27.23
N TYR A 61 5.76 13.42 26.41
CA TYR A 61 5.01 13.63 25.17
C TYR A 61 3.46 13.56 25.33
N PRO A 62 2.84 14.44 26.16
CA PRO A 62 1.40 14.41 26.40
C PRO A 62 0.59 14.62 25.11
N GLY A 63 1.09 15.42 24.16
CA GLY A 63 0.45 15.62 22.86
C GLY A 63 0.34 14.36 22.01
N LEU A 64 1.42 13.56 21.93
CA LEU A 64 1.42 12.31 21.18
C LEU A 64 0.49 11.27 21.84
N THR A 65 0.55 11.16 23.17
CA THR A 65 -0.30 10.23 23.92
C THR A 65 -1.78 10.52 23.66
N VAL A 66 -2.18 11.78 23.81
CA VAL A 66 -3.57 12.22 23.56
C VAL A 66 -3.98 11.99 22.11
N TYR A 67 -3.11 12.30 21.16
CA TYR A 67 -3.39 12.09 19.74
C TYR A 67 -3.67 10.62 19.43
N VAL A 68 -2.80 9.73 19.90
CA VAL A 68 -2.92 8.27 19.69
C VAL A 68 -4.20 7.75 20.33
N VAL A 69 -4.47 8.13 21.58
CA VAL A 69 -5.69 7.71 22.30
C VAL A 69 -6.94 8.19 21.57
N LEU A 70 -7.03 9.48 21.19
CA LEU A 70 -8.17 10.02 20.45
C LEU A 70 -8.38 9.31 19.12
N PHE A 71 -7.29 9.06 18.38
CA PHE A 71 -7.36 8.34 17.11
C PHE A 71 -7.99 6.95 17.27
N PHE A 72 -7.50 6.16 18.23
CA PHE A 72 -8.03 4.81 18.47
C PHE A 72 -9.46 4.83 19.01
N VAL A 73 -9.83 5.81 19.85
CA VAL A 73 -11.19 5.96 20.35
C VAL A 73 -12.16 6.26 19.21
N ILE A 74 -11.86 7.25 18.36
CA ILE A 74 -12.72 7.62 17.24
C ILE A 74 -12.79 6.47 16.22
N TRP A 75 -11.64 5.91 15.82
CA TRP A 75 -11.62 4.79 14.89
C TRP A 75 -12.39 3.59 15.45
N GLY A 76 -12.24 3.28 16.74
CA GLY A 76 -12.96 2.24 17.45
C GLY A 76 -14.47 2.46 17.46
N LEU A 77 -14.94 3.69 17.68
CA LEU A 77 -16.36 4.05 17.61
C LEU A 77 -16.96 3.76 16.22
N PHE A 78 -16.27 4.16 15.15
CA PHE A 78 -16.71 3.86 13.79
C PHE A 78 -16.65 2.37 13.46
N ALA A 79 -15.64 1.64 13.93
CA ALA A 79 -15.56 0.19 13.78
C ALA A 79 -16.71 -0.52 14.52
N PHE A 80 -17.08 -0.03 15.70
CA PHE A 80 -18.21 -0.52 16.48
C PHE A 80 -19.55 -0.21 15.83
N LEU A 81 -19.73 1.02 15.30
CA LEU A 81 -20.87 1.35 14.46
C LEU A 81 -20.96 0.40 13.27
N GLY A 82 -19.85 0.13 12.59
CA GLY A 82 -19.79 -0.84 11.49
C GLY A 82 -20.27 -2.23 11.89
N PHE A 83 -19.95 -2.67 13.11
CA PHE A 83 -20.46 -3.91 13.66
C PHE A 83 -21.98 -3.85 13.89
N ILE A 84 -22.50 -2.79 14.50
CA ILE A 84 -23.94 -2.63 14.74
C ILE A 84 -24.71 -2.58 13.41
N PHE A 85 -24.28 -1.75 12.47
CA PHE A 85 -24.88 -1.65 11.15
C PHE A 85 -24.88 -3.01 10.46
N SER A 86 -23.73 -3.71 10.46
CA SER A 86 -23.66 -5.06 9.88
C SER A 86 -24.66 -6.04 10.50
N ARG A 87 -25.00 -5.87 11.78
CA ARG A 87 -25.97 -6.72 12.50
C ARG A 87 -27.42 -6.30 12.25
N MET A 88 -27.69 -5.02 12.05
CA MET A 88 -29.02 -4.52 11.64
C MET A 88 -29.39 -5.02 10.25
N PHE A 89 -28.44 -5.02 9.31
CA PHE A 89 -28.64 -5.57 7.97
C PHE A 89 -28.77 -7.09 7.94
N GLN A 90 -28.54 -7.82 9.05
CA GLN A 90 -28.72 -9.28 9.06
C GLN A 90 -30.16 -9.74 8.82
N LYS A 91 -31.15 -8.87 9.08
CA LYS A 91 -32.56 -9.17 8.87
C LYS A 91 -33.05 -8.89 7.45
N THR A 92 -32.22 -8.29 6.60
CA THR A 92 -32.57 -8.03 5.21
C THR A 92 -31.94 -9.07 4.30
N PRO A 93 -32.56 -9.36 3.14
CA PRO A 93 -31.95 -10.23 2.14
C PRO A 93 -30.71 -9.59 1.47
N LEU A 94 -30.15 -8.48 1.97
CA LEU A 94 -28.97 -7.83 1.38
C LEU A 94 -27.66 -8.29 2.01
N VAL A 95 -27.68 -9.17 3.01
CA VAL A 95 -26.47 -9.70 3.68
C VAL A 95 -25.53 -10.39 2.70
N TRP A 96 -26.08 -11.17 1.76
CA TRP A 96 -25.26 -11.85 0.75
C TRP A 96 -24.57 -10.85 -0.16
N ALA A 97 -25.24 -9.74 -0.52
CA ALA A 97 -24.65 -8.65 -1.30
C ALA A 97 -23.55 -7.93 -0.52
N ASP A 98 -23.75 -7.62 0.78
CA ASP A 98 -22.71 -7.01 1.62
C ASP A 98 -21.46 -7.89 1.77
N ARG A 99 -21.66 -9.21 1.89
CA ARG A 99 -20.55 -10.18 1.94
C ARG A 99 -19.82 -10.33 0.61
N LEU A 100 -20.55 -10.36 -0.52
CA LEU A 100 -19.95 -10.38 -1.86
C LEU A 100 -19.16 -9.11 -2.16
N LEU A 101 -19.71 -7.94 -1.81
CA LEU A 101 -19.00 -6.66 -1.91
C LEU A 101 -17.78 -6.64 -0.97
N GLY A 102 -17.88 -7.25 0.21
CA GLY A 102 -16.74 -7.39 1.12
C GLY A 102 -15.62 -8.25 0.52
N GLY A 103 -16.01 -9.31 -0.20
CA GLY A 103 -15.10 -10.16 -0.97
C GLY A 103 -14.44 -9.44 -2.13
N SER A 104 -15.17 -8.63 -2.89
CA SER A 104 -14.60 -7.85 -4.00
C SER A 104 -13.64 -6.76 -3.53
N ILE A 105 -13.94 -6.07 -2.41
CA ILE A 105 -13.00 -5.15 -1.76
C ILE A 105 -11.77 -5.92 -1.24
N GLY A 106 -11.97 -7.11 -0.68
CA GLY A 106 -10.90 -8.02 -0.25
C GLY A 106 -9.96 -8.37 -1.41
N LEU A 107 -10.51 -8.78 -2.55
CA LEU A 107 -9.76 -9.07 -3.78
C LEU A 107 -8.96 -7.87 -4.27
N LEU A 108 -9.58 -6.69 -4.32
CA LEU A 108 -8.91 -5.46 -4.72
C LEU A 108 -7.70 -5.17 -3.81
N LYS A 109 -7.87 -5.40 -2.50
CA LYS A 109 -6.81 -5.23 -1.50
C LYS A 109 -5.70 -6.27 -1.68
N THR A 110 -6.04 -7.52 -2.02
CA THR A 110 -5.06 -8.56 -2.36
C THR A 110 -4.18 -8.13 -3.52
N VAL A 111 -4.77 -7.61 -4.60
CA VAL A 111 -3.98 -7.17 -5.77
C VAL A 111 -3.01 -6.07 -5.35
N LEU A 112 -3.47 -5.12 -4.53
CA LEU A 112 -2.62 -4.05 -4.00
C LEU A 112 -1.45 -4.59 -3.17
N VAL A 113 -1.72 -5.54 -2.27
CA VAL A 113 -0.70 -6.19 -1.43
C VAL A 113 0.27 -7.01 -2.29
N ALA A 114 -0.21 -7.73 -3.30
CA ALA A 114 0.61 -8.52 -4.21
C ALA A 114 1.57 -7.63 -5.03
N VAL A 115 1.11 -6.46 -5.50
CA VAL A 115 1.96 -5.48 -6.18
C VAL A 115 3.06 -4.96 -5.26
N ILE A 116 2.73 -4.62 -4.00
CA ILE A 116 3.72 -4.18 -3.01
C ILE A 116 4.74 -5.30 -2.76
N LEU A 117 4.27 -6.54 -2.56
CA LEU A 117 5.13 -7.69 -2.31
C LEU A 117 6.11 -7.96 -3.46
N ILE A 118 5.64 -7.97 -4.70
CA ILE A 118 6.50 -8.14 -5.89
C ILE A 118 7.49 -6.99 -6.01
N SER A 119 7.05 -5.75 -5.74
CA SER A 119 7.92 -4.57 -5.78
C SER A 119 9.04 -4.65 -4.75
N VAL A 120 8.70 -5.06 -3.52
CA VAL A 120 9.67 -5.31 -2.44
C VAL A 120 10.64 -6.42 -2.86
N LEU A 121 10.14 -7.56 -3.32
CA LEU A 121 11.01 -8.66 -3.78
C LEU A 121 11.97 -8.22 -4.89
N THR A 122 11.52 -7.38 -5.82
CA THR A 122 12.36 -6.86 -6.91
C THR A 122 13.47 -5.92 -6.39
N ILE A 123 13.23 -5.19 -5.30
CA ILE A 123 14.22 -4.31 -4.66
C ILE A 123 15.25 -5.14 -3.88
N PHE A 124 14.81 -6.21 -3.22
CA PHE A 124 15.67 -7.01 -2.33
C PHE A 124 16.37 -8.19 -3.02
N LEU A 125 15.87 -8.69 -4.17
CA LEU A 125 16.49 -9.78 -4.92
C LEU A 125 17.16 -9.30 -6.22
N PRO A 126 18.38 -9.75 -6.55
CA PRO A 126 19.02 -9.44 -7.82
C PRO A 126 18.21 -9.94 -9.04
N PRO A 127 18.16 -9.18 -10.16
CA PRO A 127 17.36 -9.48 -11.35
C PRO A 127 17.76 -10.74 -12.14
N LYS A 128 18.73 -11.53 -11.64
CA LYS A 128 19.24 -12.77 -12.26
C LYS A 128 18.77 -14.07 -11.57
N SER A 129 17.84 -14.01 -10.62
CA SER A 129 17.31 -15.23 -10.01
C SER A 129 16.24 -15.90 -10.90
N PRO A 130 16.26 -17.24 -11.09
CA PRO A 130 15.31 -17.99 -11.93
C PRO A 130 13.84 -17.87 -11.48
N VAL A 131 13.61 -17.37 -10.26
CA VAL A 131 12.29 -17.16 -9.64
C VAL A 131 11.44 -16.14 -10.40
N LEU A 132 12.06 -15.15 -11.07
CA LEU A 132 11.35 -14.10 -11.82
C LEU A 132 11.03 -14.50 -13.28
N ARG A 133 11.76 -15.45 -13.86
CA ARG A 133 11.65 -15.79 -15.29
C ARG A 133 10.58 -16.84 -15.58
N GLU A 134 10.20 -17.64 -14.59
CA GLU A 134 9.23 -18.74 -14.73
C GLU A 134 7.83 -18.44 -14.15
N SER A 135 7.62 -17.30 -13.47
CA SER A 135 6.30 -17.01 -12.88
C SER A 135 5.28 -16.58 -13.94
N ARG A 136 4.38 -17.52 -14.29
CA ARG A 136 3.21 -17.31 -15.15
C ARG A 136 2.21 -16.25 -14.62
N LEU A 137 2.36 -15.80 -13.37
CA LEU A 137 1.47 -14.82 -12.73
C LEU A 137 1.90 -13.36 -12.94
N ALA A 138 3.12 -13.09 -13.41
CA ALA A 138 3.58 -11.74 -13.76
C ALA A 138 2.67 -11.01 -14.79
N PRO A 139 2.20 -11.64 -15.87
CA PRO A 139 1.24 -11.01 -16.78
C PRO A 139 -0.19 -10.90 -16.20
N TYR A 140 -0.63 -11.79 -15.30
CA TYR A 140 -1.96 -11.72 -14.69
C TYR A 140 -2.11 -10.57 -13.68
N VAL A 141 -1.03 -10.23 -12.96
CA VAL A 141 -0.99 -9.02 -12.13
C VAL A 141 -1.09 -7.75 -12.98
N GLN A 142 -0.53 -7.76 -14.21
CA GLN A 142 -0.71 -6.66 -15.17
C GLN A 142 -2.14 -6.59 -15.75
N VAL A 143 -2.83 -7.71 -15.93
CA VAL A 143 -4.26 -7.74 -16.34
C VAL A 143 -5.18 -7.30 -15.19
N GLY A 144 -4.88 -7.68 -13.94
CA GLY A 144 -5.58 -7.16 -12.76
C GLY A 144 -5.41 -5.64 -12.62
N ALA A 145 -4.21 -5.13 -12.89
CA ALA A 145 -3.93 -3.69 -12.89
C ALA A 145 -4.75 -2.93 -13.96
N SER A 146 -5.00 -3.53 -15.14
CA SER A 146 -5.79 -2.89 -16.19
C SER A 146 -7.30 -2.86 -15.89
N MET A 147 -7.83 -3.85 -15.17
CA MET A 147 -9.21 -3.82 -14.65
C MET A 147 -9.39 -2.75 -13.55
N ILE A 148 -8.41 -2.59 -12.67
CA ILE A 148 -8.42 -1.55 -11.63
C ILE A 148 -8.39 -0.14 -12.26
N ILE A 149 -7.73 0.04 -13.42
CA ILE A 149 -7.71 1.33 -14.14
C ILE A 149 -9.08 1.70 -14.74
N LYS A 150 -9.94 0.73 -15.04
CA LYS A 150 -11.31 1.01 -15.53
C LYS A 150 -12.28 1.41 -14.40
N ALA A 151 -12.01 0.99 -13.17
CA ALA A 151 -12.87 1.26 -12.00
C ALA A 151 -12.36 2.42 -11.11
N THR A 152 -11.20 3.03 -11.41
CA THR A 152 -10.55 4.06 -10.58
C THR A 152 -10.70 5.47 -11.19
N PRO A 153 -10.90 6.55 -10.40
CA PRO A 153 -11.07 7.91 -10.93
C PRO A 153 -9.81 8.40 -11.67
N ARG A 154 -10.00 9.23 -12.71
CA ARG A 154 -8.97 9.75 -13.63
C ARG A 154 -7.67 10.27 -12.98
N LYS A 155 -7.70 10.67 -11.70
CA LYS A 155 -6.54 11.22 -10.95
C LYS A 155 -5.37 10.25 -10.76
N VAL A 156 -5.59 8.93 -10.66
CA VAL A 156 -4.51 7.97 -10.39
C VAL A 156 -3.65 7.70 -11.64
N LYS A 157 -4.26 7.79 -12.84
CA LYS A 157 -3.59 7.60 -14.14
C LYS A 157 -2.45 8.63 -14.32
N ILE A 158 -2.69 9.86 -13.90
CA ILE A 158 -1.78 11.00 -14.05
C ILE A 158 -0.56 10.85 -13.11
N LEU A 159 -0.79 10.35 -11.90
CA LEU A 159 0.27 10.16 -10.90
C LEU A 159 1.24 9.03 -11.30
N PHE A 160 0.71 7.98 -11.93
CA PHE A 160 1.51 6.85 -12.40
C PHE A 160 2.34 7.21 -13.64
N GLU A 161 1.78 7.97 -14.58
CA GLU A 161 2.52 8.46 -15.75
C GLU A 161 3.65 9.41 -15.35
N LYS A 162 3.42 10.29 -14.36
CA LYS A 162 4.43 11.23 -13.86
C LYS A 162 5.62 10.50 -13.24
N LYS A 163 5.37 9.54 -12.34
CA LYS A 163 6.45 8.73 -11.72
C LYS A 163 7.18 7.84 -12.73
N ARG A 164 6.49 7.31 -13.74
CA ARG A 164 7.12 6.50 -14.79
C ARG A 164 8.10 7.31 -15.64
N LYS A 165 7.73 8.52 -16.05
CA LYS A 165 8.63 9.41 -16.82
C LYS A 165 9.87 9.79 -16.02
N GLU A 166 9.69 10.14 -14.75
CA GLU A 166 10.78 10.54 -13.85
C GLU A 166 11.78 9.39 -13.62
N LEU A 167 11.30 8.15 -13.52
CA LEU A 167 12.15 6.97 -13.45
C LEU A 167 12.90 6.73 -14.76
N LEU A 168 12.24 6.83 -15.92
CA LEU A 168 12.89 6.65 -17.22
C LEU A 168 14.01 7.67 -17.47
N ASP A 169 13.79 8.93 -17.10
CA ASP A 169 14.81 9.97 -17.19
C ASP A 169 16.00 9.70 -16.26
N TYR A 170 15.75 9.19 -15.07
CA TYR A 170 16.81 8.78 -14.14
C TYR A 170 17.67 7.64 -14.70
N TRP A 171 17.04 6.59 -15.24
CA TRP A 171 17.74 5.46 -15.86
C TRP A 171 18.51 5.87 -17.11
N TYR A 172 17.92 6.68 -17.98
CA TYR A 172 18.56 7.22 -19.18
C TYR A 172 19.79 8.08 -18.84
N LYS A 173 19.67 8.96 -17.84
CA LYS A 173 20.77 9.80 -17.36
C LYS A 173 21.89 8.95 -16.76
N LYS A 174 21.56 7.92 -15.98
CA LYS A 174 22.53 7.01 -15.37
C LYS A 174 23.32 6.22 -16.41
N GLU A 175 22.66 5.73 -17.47
CA GLU A 175 23.33 5.00 -18.55
C GLU A 175 24.28 5.90 -19.35
N LYS A 176 23.86 7.14 -19.64
CA LYS A 176 24.70 8.12 -20.33
C LYS A 176 25.93 8.51 -19.50
N LEU A 177 25.77 8.70 -18.19
CA LEU A 177 26.88 8.97 -17.26
C LEU A 177 27.86 7.78 -17.17
N GLN A 178 27.37 6.54 -17.26
CA GLN A 178 28.22 5.35 -17.29
C GLN A 178 29.00 5.21 -18.60
N LYS A 179 28.40 5.54 -19.75
CA LYS A 179 29.10 5.56 -21.05
C LYS A 179 30.21 6.61 -21.08
N VAL A 180 29.93 7.83 -20.60
CA VAL A 180 30.94 8.91 -20.51
C VAL A 180 32.09 8.51 -19.57
N LYS A 181 31.79 7.93 -18.40
CA LYS A 181 32.83 7.49 -17.47
C LYS A 181 33.70 6.36 -18.05
N ARG A 182 33.11 5.43 -18.82
CA ARG A 182 33.87 4.37 -19.52
C ARG A 182 34.74 4.91 -20.65
N SER A 183 34.28 5.90 -21.42
CA SER A 183 35.11 6.52 -22.46
C SER A 183 36.29 7.30 -21.86
N THR A 184 36.09 8.04 -20.77
CA THR A 184 37.20 8.77 -20.11
C THR A 184 38.21 7.84 -19.46
N THR A 185 37.78 6.67 -18.98
CA THR A 185 38.68 5.66 -18.37
C THR A 185 39.47 4.88 -19.42
N ALA A 186 38.92 4.68 -20.63
CA ALA A 186 39.62 4.01 -21.73
C ALA A 186 40.74 4.90 -22.32
N THR A 187 40.49 6.19 -22.46
CA THR A 187 41.48 7.15 -22.98
C THR A 187 42.66 7.36 -22.01
N SER A 188 42.45 7.31 -20.70
CA SER A 188 43.55 7.47 -19.72
C SER A 188 44.46 6.25 -19.60
N THR A 189 43.97 5.04 -19.89
CA THR A 189 44.77 3.82 -19.90
C THR A 189 45.63 3.67 -21.16
N GLU A 190 45.21 4.23 -22.31
CA GLU A 190 46.02 4.22 -23.54
C GLU A 190 47.18 5.21 -23.45
N THR A 191 46.99 6.39 -22.82
CA THR A 191 48.07 7.38 -22.64
C THR A 191 49.16 6.91 -21.67
N CYS A 192 48.84 6.11 -20.64
CA CYS A 192 49.87 5.55 -19.75
C CYS A 192 50.67 4.40 -20.38
N ARG A 193 50.18 3.79 -21.46
CA ARG A 193 50.84 2.65 -22.13
C ARG A 193 51.78 3.07 -23.26
N SER A 194 51.78 4.33 -23.66
CA SER A 194 52.66 4.88 -24.71
C SER A 194 53.96 5.51 -24.18
N TYR A 195 54.19 5.47 -22.86
CA TYR A 195 55.36 6.05 -22.19
C TYR A 195 56.18 5.03 -21.37
N VAL A 196 55.91 3.73 -21.57
CA VAL A 196 56.72 2.59 -21.07
C VAL A 196 57.22 1.82 -22.27
#